data_AF-A0A0A1GS58-F1
#
_entry.id   AF-A0A0A1GS58-F1
#
_cell.length_a   1.000
_cell.length_b   1.000
_cell.length_c   1.000
_cell.angle_alpha   90.00
_cell.angle_beta   90.00
_cell.angle_gamma   90.00
#
_symmetry.space_group_name_H-M   'P 1'
#
loop_
_entity.id
_entity.type
_entity.pdbx_description
1 polymer ?
#
loop_
_entity_poly.entity_id
_entity_poly.type
_entity_poly.pdbx_seq_one_letter_code
_entity_poly.pdbx_strand_id
1 'polypeptide(L)'
;MNGYLVDSNILITSNRRYRQQYFPVVWHFFLQTPHFYMLDRVYNELTSKNDDLKNWTKQNYQNKIIKADDCIAEYTQITQYLLASNLWTAAGYQEWTAKYEKADPWLIACAMKNSYTILTDERSTGPNGNKSDNEPKIPFVANEFNVPTMNFWTFLAENNFVAN
;
A
#
# COMPACT_ATOMS: atom_id res chain seq x y z
N MET A 1 6.40 2.92 -16.20
CA MET A 1 5.78 2.88 -14.86
C MET A 1 5.21 4.25 -14.57
N ASN A 2 3.93 4.35 -14.19
CA ASN A 2 3.22 5.64 -14.11
C ASN A 2 3.27 6.30 -12.72
N GLY A 3 3.69 5.56 -11.69
CA GLY A 3 3.81 6.07 -10.33
C GLY A 3 3.85 4.96 -9.29
N TYR A 4 4.01 5.36 -8.04
CA TYR A 4 4.02 4.49 -6.87
C TYR A 4 2.86 4.84 -5.94
N LEU A 5 2.24 3.83 -5.35
CA LEU A 5 1.25 4.00 -4.29
C LEU A 5 1.75 3.32 -3.03
N VAL A 6 1.96 4.10 -1.97
CA VAL A 6 2.59 3.61 -0.74
C VAL A 6 1.58 3.01 0.24
N ASP A 7 1.90 1.85 0.78
CA ASP A 7 1.26 1.26 1.96
C ASP A 7 1.80 1.93 3.25
N SER A 8 0.94 2.13 4.24
CA SER A 8 1.31 2.59 5.58
C SER A 8 2.52 1.84 6.15
N ASN A 9 2.61 0.53 5.89
CA ASN A 9 3.67 -0.32 6.46
C ASN A 9 5.09 0.11 6.07
N ILE A 10 5.28 0.68 4.87
CA ILE A 10 6.57 1.13 4.35
C ILE A 10 7.06 2.30 5.20
N LEU A 11 6.21 3.30 5.40
CA LEU A 11 6.55 4.51 6.14
C LEU A 11 6.67 4.24 7.64
N ILE A 12 5.81 3.39 8.21
CA ILE A 12 5.89 2.98 9.62
C ILE A 12 7.20 2.21 9.87
N THR A 13 7.54 1.24 9.04
CA THR A 13 8.77 0.46 9.20
C THR A 13 10.00 1.33 8.97
N SER A 14 9.94 2.25 8.00
CA SER A 14 10.99 3.25 7.76
C SER A 14 11.19 4.14 8.99
N ASN A 15 10.13 4.63 9.64
CA ASN A 15 10.25 5.44 10.86
C ASN A 15 10.82 4.66 12.05
N ARG A 16 10.56 3.35 12.11
CA ARG A 16 11.13 2.49 13.15
C ARG A 16 12.63 2.21 12.94
N ARG A 17 13.07 2.01 11.69
CA ARG A 17 14.45 1.61 11.35
C ARG A 17 15.36 2.81 11.06
N TYR A 18 14.81 3.83 10.41
CA TYR A 18 15.48 5.01 9.90
C TYR A 18 14.77 6.26 10.42
N ARG A 19 14.80 6.50 11.74
CA ARG A 19 14.12 7.65 12.35
C ARG A 19 14.51 8.97 11.66
N GLN A 20 13.51 9.82 11.43
CA GLN A 20 13.64 11.08 10.68
C GLN A 20 14.82 11.94 11.13
N GLN A 21 14.99 12.10 12.44
CA GLN A 21 16.06 12.90 13.03
C GLN A 21 17.47 12.39 12.70
N TYR A 22 17.66 11.07 12.60
CA TYR A 22 18.98 10.45 12.45
C TYR A 22 19.29 10.04 11.01
N PHE A 23 18.25 9.80 10.20
CA PHE A 23 18.40 9.33 8.82
C PHE A 23 17.64 10.24 7.85
N PRO A 24 17.88 11.57 7.85
CA PRO A 24 17.17 12.50 6.98
C PRO A 24 17.31 12.12 5.50
N VAL A 25 18.41 11.49 5.09
CA VAL A 25 18.65 11.03 3.71
C VAL A 25 17.55 10.08 3.20
N VAL A 26 17.02 9.18 4.05
CA VAL A 26 15.94 8.25 3.67
C VAL A 26 14.62 8.99 3.47
N TRP A 27 14.35 10.01 4.28
CA TRP A 27 13.12 10.78 4.19
C TRP A 27 13.13 11.77 3.04
N HIS A 28 14.26 12.42 2.78
CA HIS A 28 14.45 13.24 1.57
C HIS A 28 14.26 12.40 0.31
N PHE A 29 14.73 11.15 0.30
CA PHE A 29 14.52 10.24 -0.82
C PHE A 29 13.04 10.02 -1.15
N PHE A 30 12.18 9.77 -0.16
CA PHE A 30 10.73 9.68 -0.40
C PHE A 30 10.15 10.97 -0.99
N LEU A 31 10.62 12.14 -0.55
CA LEU A 31 10.12 13.44 -1.04
C LEU A 31 10.58 13.76 -2.46
N GLN A 32 11.81 13.36 -2.79
CA GLN A 32 12.45 13.59 -4.09
C GLN A 32 12.04 12.54 -5.13
N THR A 33 11.49 11.40 -4.72
CA THR A 33 10.96 10.39 -5.64
C THR A 33 9.77 10.98 -6.41
N PRO A 34 9.85 11.06 -7.76
CA PRO A 34 8.74 11.55 -8.57
C PRO A 34 7.59 10.54 -8.59
N HIS A 35 6.37 11.04 -8.80
CA HIS A 35 5.16 10.19 -8.94
C HIS A 35 4.92 9.23 -7.78
N PHE A 36 5.31 9.62 -6.56
CA PHE A 36 5.08 8.87 -5.34
C PHE A 36 3.83 9.42 -4.64
N TYR A 37 2.77 8.61 -4.58
CA TYR A 37 1.44 8.99 -4.13
C TYR A 37 1.00 8.19 -2.90
N MET A 38 -0.01 8.71 -2.21
CA MET A 38 -0.61 8.09 -1.02
C MET A 38 -2.12 8.00 -1.17
N LEU A 39 -2.72 6.89 -0.78
CA LEU A 39 -4.18 6.77 -0.70
C LEU A 39 -4.71 7.60 0.49
N ASP A 40 -5.87 8.23 0.37
CA ASP A 40 -6.50 8.95 1.49
C ASP A 40 -6.69 8.10 2.75
N ARG A 41 -7.02 6.81 2.62
CA ARG A 41 -7.13 5.87 3.75
C ARG A 41 -5.80 5.61 4.43
N VAL A 42 -4.72 5.47 3.67
CA VAL A 42 -3.33 5.36 4.20
C VAL A 42 -2.95 6.65 4.91
N TYR A 43 -3.26 7.81 4.31
CA TYR A 43 -3.02 9.11 4.93
C TYR A 43 -3.76 9.25 6.27
N ASN A 44 -5.03 8.85 6.33
CA ASN A 44 -5.83 8.88 7.56
C ASN A 44 -5.25 7.95 8.63
N GLU A 45 -4.81 6.74 8.26
CA GLU A 45 -4.16 5.82 9.19
C GLU A 45 -2.89 6.44 9.79
N LEU A 46 -2.00 6.97 8.96
CA LEU A 46 -0.72 7.55 9.39
C LEU A 46 -0.91 8.82 10.23
N THR A 47 -1.97 9.60 9.97
CA THR A 47 -2.24 10.86 10.70
C THR A 47 -3.13 10.69 11.92
N SER A 48 -3.66 9.49 12.17
CA SER A 48 -4.42 9.15 13.39
C SER A 48 -3.51 8.94 14.61
N LYS A 49 -2.25 8.53 14.40
CA LYS A 49 -1.26 8.29 15.45
C LYS A 49 -0.68 9.60 15.97
N ASN A 50 -0.17 9.64 17.20
CA ASN A 50 0.40 10.86 17.77
C ASN A 50 1.93 10.79 17.86
N ASP A 51 2.58 10.76 16.71
CA ASP A 51 4.04 10.63 16.57
C ASP A 51 4.62 11.62 15.54
N ASP A 52 5.94 11.57 15.36
CA ASP A 52 6.69 12.35 14.37
C ASP A 52 6.28 12.01 12.93
N LEU A 53 5.90 10.76 12.66
CA LEU A 53 5.43 10.30 11.36
C LEU A 53 4.13 11.00 10.94
N LYS A 54 3.19 11.24 11.86
CA LYS A 54 1.99 12.05 11.57
C LYS A 54 2.36 13.43 11.06
N ASN A 55 3.24 14.15 11.76
CA ASN A 55 3.59 15.53 11.40
C ASN A 55 4.27 15.57 10.03
N TRP A 56 5.20 14.66 9.79
CA TRP A 56 5.86 14.51 8.50
C TRP A 56 4.87 14.20 7.37
N THR A 57 3.92 13.29 7.60
CA THR A 57 2.91 12.91 6.61
C THR A 57 2.03 14.10 6.24
N LYS A 58 1.52 14.85 7.24
CA LYS A 58 0.70 16.05 6.99
C LYS A 58 1.43 17.12 6.19
N GLN A 59 2.69 17.38 6.53
CA GLN A 59 3.48 18.43 5.88
C GLN A 59 3.79 18.10 4.42
N ASN A 60 4.03 16.83 4.09
CA ASN A 60 4.62 16.44 2.82
C ASN A 60 3.65 15.79 1.83
N TYR A 61 2.55 15.18 2.30
CA TYR A 61 1.68 14.35 1.46
C TYR A 61 0.28 14.90 1.22
N GLN A 62 -0.11 15.99 1.88
CA GLN A 62 -1.45 16.59 1.72
C GLN A 62 -1.85 16.87 0.26
N ASN A 63 -0.89 17.14 -0.63
CA ASN A 63 -1.11 17.45 -2.04
C ASN A 63 -0.80 16.27 -3.00
N LYS A 64 -0.48 15.08 -2.47
CA LYS A 64 -0.15 13.86 -3.24
C LYS A 64 -1.12 12.71 -2.93
N ILE A 65 -2.36 13.05 -2.59
CA ILE A 65 -3.39 12.10 -2.16
C ILE A 65 -4.21 11.63 -3.36
N ILE A 66 -4.35 10.31 -3.50
CA ILE A 66 -5.33 9.67 -4.38
C ILE A 66 -6.59 9.41 -3.57
N LYS A 67 -7.75 9.82 -4.11
CA LYS A 67 -9.05 9.55 -3.50
C LYS A 67 -9.46 8.13 -3.87
N ALA A 68 -9.69 7.32 -2.85
CA ALA A 68 -9.99 5.92 -3.09
C ALA A 68 -11.35 5.73 -3.80
N ASP A 69 -12.31 6.61 -3.49
CA ASP A 69 -13.64 6.62 -4.10
C ASP A 69 -13.62 6.91 -5.60
N ASP A 70 -12.51 7.42 -6.16
CA ASP A 70 -12.35 7.52 -7.62
C ASP A 70 -12.15 6.14 -8.27
N CYS A 71 -11.85 5.09 -7.50
CA CYS A 71 -11.48 3.75 -7.98
C CYS A 71 -12.54 2.68 -7.64
N ILE A 72 -13.82 3.06 -7.49
CA ILE A 72 -14.91 2.16 -7.08
C ILE A 72 -15.11 0.99 -8.06
N ALA A 73 -14.97 1.23 -9.37
CA ALA A 73 -15.15 0.19 -10.38
C ALA A 73 -14.10 -0.92 -10.24
N GLU A 74 -12.85 -0.53 -10.01
CA GLU A 74 -11.72 -1.44 -9.77
C GLU A 74 -11.85 -2.15 -8.41
N TYR A 75 -12.25 -1.43 -7.37
CA TYR A 75 -12.53 -2.02 -6.06
C TYR A 75 -13.63 -3.09 -6.12
N THR A 76 -14.67 -2.85 -6.93
CA THR A 76 -15.74 -3.81 -7.15
C THR A 76 -15.21 -5.11 -7.78
N GLN A 77 -14.30 -5.01 -8.76
CA GLN A 77 -13.66 -6.20 -9.36
C GLN A 77 -12.87 -7.00 -8.32
N ILE A 78 -12.10 -6.32 -7.46
CA ILE A 78 -11.29 -6.97 -6.41
C ILE A 78 -12.17 -7.69 -5.41
N THR A 79 -13.21 -7.03 -4.91
CA THR A 79 -14.13 -7.64 -3.93
C THR A 79 -14.92 -8.81 -4.54
N GLN A 80 -15.33 -8.72 -5.80
CA GLN A 80 -15.94 -9.83 -6.52
C GLN A 80 -15.00 -11.03 -6.65
N TYR A 81 -13.72 -10.79 -6.98
CA TYR A 81 -12.71 -11.86 -7.02
C TYR A 81 -12.55 -12.55 -5.67
N LEU A 82 -12.44 -11.78 -4.57
CA LEU A 82 -12.31 -12.37 -3.23
C LEU A 82 -13.49 -13.29 -2.88
N LEU A 83 -14.71 -12.91 -3.26
CA LEU A 83 -15.93 -13.68 -3.02
C LEU A 83 -16.07 -14.90 -3.95
N ALA A 84 -15.72 -14.75 -5.23
CA ALA A 84 -15.97 -15.76 -6.26
C ALA A 84 -14.83 -16.76 -6.45
N SER A 85 -13.60 -16.39 -6.09
CA SER A 85 -12.39 -17.23 -6.28
C SER A 85 -12.41 -18.52 -5.45
N ASN A 86 -13.25 -18.59 -4.41
CA ASN A 86 -13.32 -19.72 -3.49
C ASN A 86 -11.99 -19.99 -2.75
N LEU A 87 -11.05 -19.03 -2.74
CA LEU A 87 -9.74 -19.14 -2.10
C LEU A 87 -9.75 -18.76 -0.61
N TRP A 88 -10.71 -17.91 -0.20
CA TRP A 88 -10.90 -17.53 1.19
C TRP A 88 -12.25 -18.01 1.72
N THR A 89 -12.32 -18.20 3.02
CA THR A 89 -13.60 -18.29 3.72
C THR A 89 -14.17 -16.90 3.97
N ALA A 90 -15.39 -16.84 4.50
CA ALA A 90 -15.99 -15.58 4.93
C ALA A 90 -15.11 -14.82 5.91
N ALA A 91 -14.49 -15.51 6.88
CA ALA A 91 -13.58 -14.89 7.83
C ALA A 91 -12.40 -14.21 7.13
N GLY A 92 -11.79 -14.89 6.16
CA GLY A 92 -10.65 -14.33 5.42
C GLY A 92 -11.02 -13.10 4.61
N TYR A 93 -11.95 -13.21 3.65
CA TYR A 93 -12.24 -12.07 2.77
C TYR A 93 -12.91 -10.90 3.50
N GLN A 94 -13.64 -11.14 4.59
CA GLN A 94 -14.28 -10.08 5.37
C GLN A 94 -13.27 -9.16 6.07
N GLU A 95 -12.04 -9.59 6.32
CA GLU A 95 -10.98 -8.69 6.81
C GLU A 95 -10.73 -7.51 5.86
N TRP A 96 -10.95 -7.70 4.55
CA TRP A 96 -10.87 -6.64 3.55
C TRP A 96 -12.22 -6.00 3.23
N THR A 97 -13.32 -6.77 3.24
CA THR A 97 -14.62 -6.27 2.73
C THR A 97 -15.57 -5.77 3.81
N ALA A 98 -15.37 -6.10 5.09
CA ALA A 98 -16.31 -5.72 6.15
C ALA A 98 -16.24 -4.24 6.53
N LYS A 99 -15.09 -3.59 6.30
CA LYS A 99 -14.89 -2.17 6.57
C LYS A 99 -14.47 -1.48 5.29
N TYR A 100 -15.30 -0.54 4.84
CA TYR A 100 -15.01 0.29 3.66
C TYR A 100 -13.65 1.01 3.78
N GLU A 101 -13.22 1.32 5.02
CA GLU A 101 -11.97 2.04 5.30
C GLU A 101 -10.71 1.19 5.35
N LYS A 102 -10.81 -0.11 5.09
CA LYS A 102 -9.65 -0.97 4.98
C LYS A 102 -8.89 -0.61 3.71
N ALA A 103 -7.67 -0.07 3.83
CA ALA A 103 -6.94 0.53 2.73
C ALA A 103 -6.47 -0.49 1.66
N ASP A 104 -6.13 -1.71 2.05
CA ASP A 104 -5.50 -2.74 1.22
C ASP A 104 -6.22 -3.01 -0.12
N PRO A 105 -7.52 -3.34 -0.17
CA PRO A 105 -8.22 -3.55 -1.44
C PRO A 105 -8.26 -2.29 -2.32
N TRP A 106 -8.20 -1.10 -1.72
CA TRP A 106 -8.20 0.16 -2.47
C TRP A 106 -6.84 0.56 -3.02
N LEU A 107 -5.75 0.16 -2.33
CA LEU A 107 -4.41 0.27 -2.89
C LEU A 107 -4.32 -0.47 -4.22
N ILE A 108 -4.87 -1.69 -4.28
CA ILE A 108 -4.93 -2.48 -5.51
C ILE A 108 -5.85 -1.82 -6.54
N ALA A 109 -7.04 -1.37 -6.13
CA ALA A 109 -8.00 -0.74 -7.03
C ALA A 109 -7.41 0.49 -7.74
N CYS A 110 -6.84 1.41 -6.96
CA CYS A 110 -6.29 2.64 -7.52
C CYS A 110 -4.96 2.41 -8.25
N ALA A 111 -4.15 1.44 -7.84
CA ALA A 111 -2.98 1.07 -8.61
C ALA A 111 -3.36 0.46 -9.98
N MET A 112 -4.41 -0.37 -10.02
CA MET A 112 -4.95 -0.92 -11.27
C MET A 112 -5.44 0.19 -12.20
N LYS A 113 -6.28 1.11 -11.69
CA LYS A 113 -6.84 2.23 -12.47
C LYS A 113 -5.75 3.12 -13.08
N ASN A 114 -4.71 3.42 -12.31
CA ASN A 114 -3.69 4.41 -12.69
C ASN A 114 -2.40 3.77 -13.25
N SER A 115 -2.33 2.44 -13.34
CA SER A 115 -1.12 1.69 -13.71
C SER A 115 0.09 2.03 -12.81
N TYR A 116 -0.15 2.08 -11.50
CA TYR A 116 0.88 2.31 -10.49
C TYR A 116 1.43 1.00 -9.94
N THR A 117 2.60 1.11 -9.31
CA THR A 117 3.21 0.04 -8.51
C THR A 117 2.93 0.26 -7.04
N ILE A 118 2.49 -0.79 -6.33
CA ILE A 118 2.26 -0.70 -4.89
C ILE A 118 3.58 -0.94 -4.16
N LEU A 119 3.92 -0.05 -3.24
CA LEU A 119 5.03 -0.24 -2.32
C LEU A 119 4.50 -0.84 -1.02
N THR A 120 4.86 -2.10 -0.74
CA THR A 120 4.49 -2.81 0.49
C THR A 120 5.57 -3.81 0.89
N ASP A 121 5.85 -3.91 2.18
CA ASP A 121 6.77 -4.92 2.73
C ASP A 121 6.07 -6.26 3.03
N GLU A 122 4.80 -6.40 2.63
CA GLU A 122 4.07 -7.65 2.77
C GLU A 122 4.64 -8.75 1.85
N ARG A 123 4.60 -9.99 2.33
CA ARG A 123 5.01 -11.16 1.52
C ARG A 123 3.84 -11.61 0.65
N SER A 124 4.14 -12.06 -0.56
CA SER A 124 3.17 -12.72 -1.44
C SER A 124 2.86 -14.13 -0.95
N THR A 125 2.07 -14.22 0.11
CA THR A 125 1.54 -15.46 0.66
C THR A 125 0.04 -15.50 0.47
N GLY A 126 -0.51 -16.65 0.13
CA GLY A 126 -1.95 -16.81 -0.01
C GLY A 126 -2.39 -18.26 0.12
N PRO A 127 -3.69 -18.52 -0.07
CA PRO A 127 -4.26 -19.86 0.01
C PRO A 127 -3.55 -20.82 -0.95
N ASN A 128 -3.12 -21.97 -0.44
CA ASN A 128 -2.47 -23.03 -1.23
C ASN A 128 -3.16 -24.37 -0.92
N GLY A 129 -4.05 -24.78 -1.82
CA GLY A 129 -4.88 -25.98 -1.69
C GLY A 129 -6.21 -25.71 -0.98
N ASN A 130 -6.18 -25.46 0.33
CA ASN A 130 -7.39 -25.21 1.13
C ASN A 130 -7.74 -23.72 1.20
N LYS A 131 -9.03 -23.43 1.44
CA LYS A 131 -9.49 -22.06 1.73
C LYS A 131 -8.77 -21.50 2.96
N SER A 132 -8.40 -20.23 2.90
CA SER A 132 -7.79 -19.55 4.05
C SER A 132 -8.81 -18.71 4.82
N ASP A 133 -8.72 -18.79 6.15
CA ASP A 133 -9.37 -17.86 7.08
C ASP A 133 -8.51 -16.61 7.33
N ASN A 134 -7.27 -16.58 6.83
CA ASN A 134 -6.38 -15.44 7.01
C ASN A 134 -6.76 -14.29 6.08
N GLU A 135 -6.46 -13.09 6.54
CA GLU A 135 -6.56 -11.87 5.73
C GLU A 135 -5.82 -12.03 4.38
N PRO A 136 -6.44 -11.64 3.24
CA PRO A 136 -5.78 -11.57 1.96
C PRO A 136 -4.52 -10.70 2.01
N LYS A 137 -3.58 -10.97 1.11
CA LYS A 137 -2.30 -10.25 1.04
C LYS A 137 -2.24 -9.41 -0.22
N ILE A 138 -1.82 -8.14 -0.09
CA ILE A 138 -1.73 -7.18 -1.18
C ILE A 138 -1.00 -7.79 -2.37
N PRO A 139 0.23 -8.35 -2.24
CA PRO A 139 0.94 -8.87 -3.40
C PRO A 139 0.26 -10.09 -4.04
N PHE A 140 -0.43 -10.92 -3.24
CA PHE A 140 -1.12 -12.10 -3.75
C PHE A 140 -2.33 -11.71 -4.60
N VAL A 141 -3.17 -10.80 -4.10
CA VAL A 141 -4.36 -10.34 -4.82
C VAL A 141 -3.98 -9.42 -5.97
N ALA A 142 -3.00 -8.52 -5.79
CA ALA A 142 -2.52 -7.62 -6.84
C ALA A 142 -2.01 -8.39 -8.08
N ASN A 143 -1.36 -9.53 -7.88
CA ASN A 143 -0.87 -10.37 -8.97
C ASN A 143 -1.99 -10.89 -9.89
N GLU A 144 -3.16 -11.23 -9.34
CA GLU A 144 -4.34 -11.64 -10.14
C GLU A 144 -4.76 -10.53 -11.13
N PHE A 145 -4.62 -9.28 -10.71
CA PHE A 145 -5.00 -8.10 -11.49
C PHE A 145 -3.83 -7.49 -12.28
N ASN A 146 -2.69 -8.18 -12.38
CA ASN A 146 -1.46 -7.68 -13.02
C ASN A 146 -0.97 -6.34 -12.44
N VAL A 147 -1.26 -6.07 -11.18
CA VAL A 147 -0.80 -4.87 -10.48
C VAL A 147 0.58 -5.17 -9.87
N PRO A 148 1.64 -4.46 -10.28
CA PRO A 148 2.97 -4.70 -9.75
C PRO A 148 3.08 -4.26 -8.29
N THR A 149 3.83 -5.03 -7.52
CA THR A 149 4.18 -4.71 -6.13
C THR A 149 5.67 -4.82 -5.90
N MET A 150 6.24 -3.97 -5.05
CA MET A 150 7.64 -4.10 -4.63
C MET A 150 7.83 -3.70 -3.17
N ASN A 151 8.84 -4.30 -2.54
CA ASN A 151 9.23 -3.98 -1.18
C ASN A 151 10.16 -2.76 -1.12
N PHE A 152 10.40 -2.27 0.10
CA PHE A 152 11.24 -1.10 0.32
C PHE A 152 12.65 -1.23 -0.28
N TRP A 153 13.29 -2.38 -0.13
CA TRP A 153 14.66 -2.60 -0.62
C TRP A 153 14.76 -2.63 -2.14
N THR A 154 13.77 -3.23 -2.79
CA THR A 154 13.68 -3.26 -4.26
C THR A 154 13.46 -1.84 -4.77
N PHE A 155 12.59 -1.08 -4.11
CA PHE A 155 12.34 0.33 -4.43
C PHE A 155 13.61 1.19 -4.30
N LEU A 156 14.42 1.00 -3.25
CA LEU A 156 15.73 1.68 -3.13
C LEU A 156 16.66 1.31 -4.28
N ALA A 157 16.76 0.02 -4.62
CA ALA A 157 17.63 -0.47 -5.68
C ALA A 157 17.24 0.10 -7.05
N GLU A 158 15.95 0.09 -7.40
CA GLU A 158 15.47 0.61 -8.68
C GLU A 158 15.67 2.12 -8.84
N ASN A 159 15.68 2.86 -7.74
CA ASN A 159 15.93 4.31 -7.74
C ASN A 159 17.41 4.65 -7.48
N ASN A 160 18.32 3.66 -7.53
CA ASN A 160 19.77 3.82 -7.32
C ASN A 160 20.10 4.57 -6.02
N PHE A 161 19.32 4.35 -4.97
CA PHE A 161 19.52 5.04 -3.70
C PHE A 161 20.78 4.54 -3.00
N VAL A 162 21.63 5.47 -2.57
CA VAL A 162 22.79 5.21 -1.72
C VAL A 162 22.78 6.25 -0.59
N ALA A 163 22.88 5.78 0.65
CA ALA A 163 22.99 6.66 1.81
C ALA A 163 24.45 7.16 1.92
N ASN A 164 24.70 8.37 1.42
CA ASN A 164 25.97 9.08 1.49
C ASN A 164 25.82 10.38 2.28
#